data_AF-A0A5M8PHC1-F1
#
_entry.id   AF-A0A5M8PHC1-F1
#
_cell.length_a   1.000
_cell.length_b   1.000
_cell.length_c   1.000
_cell.angle_alpha   90.00
_cell.angle_beta   90.00
_cell.angle_gamma   90.00
#
_symmetry.space_group_name_H-M   'P 1'
#
loop_
_entity.id
_entity.type
_entity.pdbx_description
1 polymer ?
#
loop_
_entity_poly.entity_id
_entity_poly.type
_entity_poly.pdbx_seq_one_letter_code
_entity_poly.pdbx_strand_id
1 'polypeptide(L)' 'MAMSMYNFSALRLIFDAELEECLSCDVKAFTDEAHKNCDYDFKAKFRFPNGGTGDAQRTLKGDTRELGQGSTYR' A
#
# COMPACT_ATOMS: atom_id res chain seq x y z
N MET A 1 -11.63 1.30 -7.68
CA MET A 1 -11.74 1.77 -6.27
C MET A 1 -10.34 2.03 -5.72
N ALA A 2 -10.09 3.18 -5.09
CA ALA A 2 -8.76 3.61 -4.65
C ALA A 2 -8.40 3.13 -3.22
N MET A 3 -8.29 1.81 -3.02
CA MET A 3 -8.09 1.26 -1.67
C MET A 3 -6.74 1.60 -1.02
N SER A 4 -5.72 1.99 -1.79
CA SER A 4 -4.41 2.39 -1.23
C SER A 4 -4.50 3.66 -0.37
N MET A 5 -5.51 4.51 -0.61
CA MET A 5 -5.71 5.74 0.17
C MET A 5 -5.98 5.46 1.66
N TYR A 6 -6.53 4.30 2.01
CA TYR A 6 -6.70 3.92 3.42
C TYR A 6 -5.36 3.69 4.11
N ASN A 7 -4.41 3.02 3.46
CA ASN A 7 -3.05 2.86 3.98
C ASN A 7 -2.38 4.22 4.19
N PHE A 8 -2.52 5.12 3.22
CA PHE A 8 -1.99 6.48 3.31
C PHE A 8 -2.60 7.26 4.49
N SER A 9 -3.92 7.20 4.66
CA SER A 9 -4.58 7.84 5.79
C SER A 9 -4.16 7.24 7.14
N ALA A 10 -3.98 5.91 7.22
CA ALA A 10 -3.53 5.24 8.43
C ALA A 10 -2.10 5.64 8.80
N LEU A 11 -1.18 5.71 7.83
CA LEU A 11 0.19 6.14 8.08
C LEU A 11 0.23 7.58 8.58
N ARG A 12 -0.57 8.48 8.00
CA ARG A 12 -0.68 9.87 8.49
C ARG A 12 -1.16 9.96 9.94
N LEU A 13 -2.11 9.11 10.34
CA LEU A 13 -2.58 9.05 11.72
C LEU A 13 -1.52 8.47 12.68
N ILE A 14 -0.74 7.49 12.24
CA ILE A 14 0.31 6.87 13.06
C ILE A 14 1.46 7.84 13.31
N PHE A 15 1.91 8.54 12.26
CA PHE A 15 3.02 9.48 12.34
C PHE A 15 2.58 10.89 12.80
N ASP A 16 1.28 11.14 12.93
CA ASP A 16 0.68 12.46 13.19
C ASP A 16 1.26 13.56 12.27
N ALA A 17 1.53 13.19 11.03
CA ALA A 17 2.30 14.01 10.09
C ALA A 17 1.94 13.73 8.63
N GLU A 18 2.26 14.69 7.76
CA GLU A 18 2.23 14.48 6.31
C GLU A 18 3.51 13.81 5.82
N LEU A 19 3.43 13.21 4.64
CA LEU A 19 4.51 12.47 4.01
C LEU A 19 5.39 13.47 3.26
N GLU A 20 6.69 13.34 3.39
CA GLU A 20 7.64 14.22 2.71
C GLU A 20 7.98 13.70 1.31
N GLU A 21 8.11 12.38 1.15
CA GLU A 21 8.59 11.78 -0.09
C GLU A 21 8.08 10.33 -0.24
N CYS A 22 7.78 9.93 -1.49
CA CYS A 22 7.61 8.52 -1.85
C CYS A 22 8.96 7.97 -2.30
N LEU A 23 9.55 7.05 -1.53
CA LEU A 23 10.88 6.50 -1.78
C LEU A 23 10.87 5.38 -2.83
N SER A 24 9.81 4.57 -2.83
CA SER A 24 9.63 3.52 -3.83
C SER A 24 8.15 3.18 -3.97
N CYS A 25 7.78 2.77 -5.18
CA CYS A 25 6.42 2.36 -5.51
C CYS A 25 6.49 1.24 -6.56
N ASP A 26 6.08 0.04 -6.17
CA ASP A 26 5.94 -1.12 -7.04
C ASP A 26 4.45 -1.44 -7.21
N VAL A 27 4.01 -1.51 -8.47
CA VAL A 27 2.60 -1.68 -8.82
C VAL A 27 2.41 -2.75 -9.87
N LYS A 28 1.30 -3.49 -9.76
CA LYS A 28 0.86 -4.43 -10.79
C LYS A 28 -0.56 -4.07 -11.22
N ALA A 29 -0.70 -3.77 -12.51
CA ALA A 29 -1.97 -3.46 -13.13
C ALA A 29 -2.68 -4.71 -13.64
N PHE A 30 -4.02 -4.68 -13.64
CA PHE A 30 -4.81 -5.65 -14.37
C PHE A 30 -4.55 -5.51 -15.87
N THR A 31 -4.48 -6.64 -16.58
CA THR A 31 -4.28 -6.69 -18.04
C THR A 31 -5.57 -6.83 -18.83
N ASP A 32 -6.71 -7.00 -18.14
CA ASP A 32 -8.04 -7.08 -18.73
C ASP A 32 -8.53 -5.70 -19.20
N GLU A 33 -9.36 -5.69 -20.24
CA GLU A 33 -9.88 -4.44 -20.82
C GLU A 33 -10.85 -3.71 -19.88
N ALA A 34 -11.65 -4.43 -19.09
CA ALA A 34 -12.61 -3.81 -18.17
C ALA A 34 -11.93 -3.12 -16.97
N HIS A 35 -10.74 -3.57 -16.58
CA HIS A 35 -9.95 -3.02 -15.47
C HIS A 35 -8.64 -2.38 -15.93
N LYS A 36 -8.56 -1.99 -17.21
CA LYS A 36 -7.36 -1.39 -17.80
C LYS A 36 -6.92 -0.17 -16.99
N ASN A 37 -5.62 -0.12 -16.66
CA ASN A 37 -4.99 0.92 -15.82
C ASN A 37 -5.44 0.92 -14.34
N CYS A 38 -6.13 -0.12 -13.85
CA CYS A 38 -6.35 -0.30 -12.42
C CYS A 38 -5.28 -1.22 -11.83
N ASP A 39 -4.59 -0.76 -10.79
CA ASP A 39 -3.65 -1.57 -10.03
C ASP A 39 -4.37 -2.56 -9.12
N TYR A 40 -3.94 -3.82 -9.17
CA TYR A 40 -4.41 -4.87 -8.27
C TYR A 40 -3.44 -5.12 -7.12
N ASP A 41 -2.14 -4.90 -7.32
CA ASP A 41 -1.11 -5.06 -6.29
C ASP A 41 -0.31 -3.77 -6.18
N PHE A 42 -0.05 -3.35 -4.95
CA PHE A 42 0.70 -2.14 -4.66
C PHE A 42 1.58 -2.35 -3.43
N LYS A 43 2.84 -1.95 -3.54
CA LYS A 43 3.80 -1.84 -2.43
C LYS A 43 4.55 -0.52 -2.53
N ALA A 44 4.46 0.32 -1.52
CA ALA A 44 5.21 1.56 -1.48
C ALA A 44 5.84 1.83 -0.13
N LYS A 45 6.96 2.56 -0.18
CA LYS A 45 7.66 3.08 0.99
C LYS A 45 7.64 4.60 0.94
N PHE A 46 7.27 5.20 2.06
CA PHE A 46 7.19 6.64 2.23
C PHE A 46 8.15 7.12 3.32
N ARG A 47 8.68 8.34 3.15
CA ARG A 47 9.40 9.08 4.17
C ARG A 47 8.45 10.04 4.88
N PHE A 48 8.56 10.06 6.20
CA PHE A 48 7.89 10.96 7.12
C PHE A 48 8.93 11.84 7.84
N PRO A 49 8.51 12.96 8.45
CA PRO A 49 9.39 13.83 9.21
C PRO A 49 10.22 13.09 10.26
N ASN A 50 11.36 13.66 10.63
CA ASN A 50 12.34 13.06 11.56
C ASN A 50 12.99 11.76 11.07
N GLY A 51 12.95 11.50 9.76
CA GLY A 51 13.53 10.31 9.15
C GLY A 51 12.70 9.04 9.34
N GLY A 52 11.43 9.17 9.78
CA GLY A 52 10.49 8.06 9.86
C GLY A 52 10.22 7.46 8.48
N THR A 53 10.04 6.15 8.40
CA THR A 53 9.63 5.48 7.16
C THR A 53 8.40 4.62 7.40
N GLY A 54 7.42 4.75 6.49
CA GLY A 54 6.20 3.95 6.51
C GLY A 54 6.10 3.07 5.26
N ASP A 55 5.85 1.78 5.46
CA ASP A 55 5.63 0.81 4.40
C ASP A 55 4.13 0.51 4.27
N ALA A 56 3.61 0.54 3.04
CA ALA A 56 2.22 0.23 2.73
C ALA A 56 2.15 -0.83 1.64
N GLN A 57 1.34 -1.87 1.86
CA GLN A 57 1.06 -2.89 0.85
C GLN A 57 -0.41 -3.23 0.76
N ARG A 58 -0.87 -3.63 -0.43
CA ARG A 58 -2.24 -4.09 -0.65
C ARG A 58 -2.35 -4.95 -1.90
N THR A 59 -3.23 -5.96 -1.87
CA THR A 59 -3.59 -6.77 -3.04
C THR A 59 -5.10 -6.95 -3.19
N LEU A 60 -5.64 -6.74 -4.40
CA LEU A 60 -7.06 -6.94 -4.79
C LEU A 60 -7.30 -8.37 -5.25
N LYS A 61 -6.23 -9.11 -5.53
CA LYS A 61 -6.29 -10.50 -5.91
C LYS A 61 -6.36 -11.33 -4.63
N GLY A 62 -7.55 -11.83 -4.32
CA GLY A 62 -7.74 -12.75 -3.20
C GLY A 62 -6.86 -13.98 -3.39
N ASP A 63 -6.19 -14.41 -2.33
CA ASP A 63 -5.54 -15.71 -2.31
C ASP A 63 -6.62 -16.79 -2.29
N THR A 64 -6.51 -17.81 -3.15
CA THR A 64 -7.42 -18.97 -3.13
C THR A 64 -7.04 -19.96 -2.02
N ARG A 65 -6.01 -19.67 -1.22
CA ARG A 65 -5.57 -20.49 -0.09
C ARG A 65 -5.57 -19.68 1.20
N GLU A 66 -6.53 -20.05 2.03
CA GLU A 66 -6.50 -20.11 3.49
C GLU A 66 -6.11 -18.84 4.28
N LEU A 67 -7.01 -18.52 5.20
CA LEU A 67 -6.80 -17.71 6.40
C LEU A 67 -5.44 -18.04 7.06
N GLY A 68 -4.37 -17.29 6.75
CA GLY A 68 -3.07 -17.55 7.36
C GLY A 68 -1.92 -16.65 6.90
N GLN A 69 -1.70 -15.57 7.65
CA GLN A 69 -0.40 -14.89 7.87
C GLN A 69 0.17 -14.03 6.71
N GLY A 70 0.71 -12.82 6.92
CA GLY A 70 1.12 -12.18 8.16
C GLY A 70 1.17 -10.65 8.05
N SER A 71 0.41 -9.99 8.93
CA SER A 71 0.81 -8.74 9.53
C SER A 71 1.83 -9.10 10.61
N THR A 72 3.12 -8.96 10.30
CA THR A 72 4.17 -9.03 11.31
C THR A 72 4.35 -7.61 11.85
N TYR A 73 3.66 -7.29 12.94
CA TYR A 73 4.10 -6.26 13.86
C TYR A 73 5.18 -6.90 14.75
N ARG A 74 6.43 -6.50 14.56
CA ARG A 74 7.53 -6.72 15.50
C ARG A 74 8.21 -5.37 15.73
#